data_AF-A0A1V8M5H7-F1
#
_entry.id   AF-A0A1V8M5H7-F1
#
_cell.length_a   1.000
_cell.length_b   1.000
_cell.length_c   1.000
_cell.angle_alpha   90.00
_cell.angle_beta   90.00
_cell.angle_gamma   90.00
#
_symmetry.space_group_name_H-M   'P 1'
#
loop_
_entity.id
_entity.type
_entity.pdbx_description
1 polymer ?
#
loop_
_entity_poly.entity_id
_entity_poly.type
_entity_poly.pdbx_seq_one_letter_code
_entity_poly.pdbx_strand_id
1 'polypeptide(L)' 'MSDFLLNRQHISHDLSEGMVLLDFLRRDQKLTGTREACREGDCGACLLLSGQRINGSMYYLPVINSHAVEKKR' A
#
# COMPACT_ATOMS: atom_id res chain seq x y z
N MET A 1 -10.90 6.10 -10.26
CA MET A 1 -10.95 6.40 -8.80
C MET A 1 -10.96 5.10 -7.99
N SER A 2 -9.98 4.98 -7.10
CA SER A 2 -9.84 3.95 -6.09
C SER A 2 -9.93 4.63 -4.73
N ASP A 3 -10.78 4.10 -3.85
CA ASP A 3 -11.04 4.67 -2.52
C ASP A 3 -10.57 3.71 -1.43
N PHE A 4 -9.71 4.21 -0.53
CA PHE A 4 -9.19 3.42 0.59
C PHE A 4 -8.74 4.30 1.75
N LEU A 5 -8.51 3.66 2.90
CA LEU A 5 -7.94 4.31 4.08
C LEU A 5 -6.42 4.12 4.11
N LEU A 6 -5.70 5.23 4.23
CA LEU A 6 -4.25 5.28 4.44
C LEU A 6 -3.96 6.02 5.74
N ASN A 7 -3.43 5.33 6.76
CA ASN A 7 -3.09 5.94 8.05
C ASN A 7 -4.22 6.79 8.68
N ARG A 8 -5.46 6.31 8.59
CA ARG A 8 -6.72 6.99 9.01
C ARG A 8 -7.18 8.14 8.12
N GLN A 9 -6.50 8.41 7.01
CA GLN A 9 -6.95 9.36 6.00
C GLN A 9 -7.69 8.62 4.88
N HIS A 10 -8.87 9.12 4.49
CA HIS A 10 -9.57 8.62 3.31
C HIS A 10 -8.90 9.20 2.06
N ILE A 11 -8.44 8.32 1.18
CA ILE A 11 -7.79 8.68 -0.06
C ILE A 11 -8.71 8.27 -1.21
N SER A 12 -9.05 9.24 -2.04
CA SER A 12 -9.64 8.99 -3.36
C SER A 12 -8.61 9.40 -4.40
N HIS A 13 -8.10 8.44 -5.15
CA HIS A 13 -7.07 8.69 -6.16
C HIS A 13 -7.34 7.90 -7.42
N ASP A 14 -6.96 8.44 -8.58
CA ASP A 14 -6.93 7.65 -9.79
C ASP A 14 -5.59 6.92 -9.88
N LEU A 15 -5.56 5.67 -9.44
CA LEU A 15 -4.38 4.82 -9.46
C LEU A 15 -4.42 3.95 -10.71
N SER A 16 -3.34 3.96 -11.49
CA SER A 16 -3.15 3.03 -12.59
C SER A 16 -2.93 1.61 -12.06
N GLU A 17 -3.53 0.62 -12.72
CA GLU A 17 -3.22 -0.79 -12.45
C GLU A 17 -1.71 -1.03 -12.60
N GLY A 18 -1.12 -1.76 -11.66
CA GLY A 18 0.33 -2.00 -11.64
C GLY A 18 1.18 -0.85 -11.08
N MET A 19 0.57 0.24 -10.58
CA MET A 19 1.32 1.25 -9.84
C MET A 19 2.02 0.63 -8.62
N VAL A 20 3.30 0.97 -8.43
CA VAL A 20 4.09 0.50 -7.29
C VAL A 20 3.64 1.22 -6.03
N LEU A 21 3.14 0.45 -5.05
CA LEU A 21 2.61 1.00 -3.79
C LEU A 21 3.63 1.88 -3.05
N LEU A 22 4.90 1.47 -3.03
CA LEU A 22 5.96 2.23 -2.37
C LEU A 22 6.17 3.60 -3.02
N ASP A 23 6.11 3.68 -4.35
CA ASP A 23 6.23 4.93 -5.08
C ASP A 23 5.05 5.85 -4.80
N PHE A 24 3.82 5.32 -4.82
CA PHE A 24 2.62 6.09 -4.45
C PHE A 24 2.76 6.71 -3.04
N LEU A 25 3.16 5.92 -2.05
CA LEU A 25 3.31 6.40 -0.68
C LEU A 25 4.39 7.48 -0.54
N ARG A 26 5.56 7.27 -1.16
CA ARG A 26 6.70 8.18 -1.00
C ARG A 26 6.61 9.42 -1.88
N ARG A 27 6.16 9.27 -3.13
CA ARG A 27 6.17 10.35 -4.13
C ARG A 27 4.89 11.16 -4.11
N ASP A 28 3.74 10.51 -4.01
CA ASP A 28 2.45 11.19 -4.12
C ASP A 28 1.96 11.61 -2.74
N GLN A 29 1.99 10.67 -1.77
CA GLN A 29 1.54 10.93 -0.40
C GLN A 29 2.63 11.52 0.52
N LYS A 30 3.88 11.62 0.04
CA LYS A 30 5.05 12.14 0.79
C LYS A 30 5.32 11.43 2.13
N LEU A 31 4.90 10.18 2.27
CA LEU A 31 5.16 9.34 3.44
C LEU A 31 6.50 8.61 3.26
N THR A 32 7.56 9.15 3.85
CA THR A 32 8.94 8.72 3.58
C THR A 32 9.53 7.72 4.58
N GLY A 33 8.74 7.30 5.58
CA GLY A 33 9.17 6.36 6.63
C GLY A 33 9.50 4.97 6.08
N THR A 34 8.65 4.45 5.19
CA THR A 34 8.90 3.18 4.46
C THR A 34 9.96 3.40 3.39
N ARG A 35 10.94 2.48 3.29
CA ARG A 35 12.17 2.71 2.51
C ARG A 35 12.24 1.81 1.28
N GLU A 36 12.88 2.36 0.25
CA GLU A 36 13.34 1.61 -0.91
C GLU A 36 14.78 1.16 -0.66
N ALA A 37 15.06 -0.14 -0.78
CA ALA A 37 16.40 -0.70 -0.61
C ALA A 37 16.70 -1.77 -1.68
N CYS A 38 16.11 -2.96 -1.58
CA CYS A 38 16.34 -4.04 -2.56
C CYS A 38 15.45 -3.97 -3.82
N ARG A 39 14.29 -3.30 -3.74
CA ARG A 39 13.22 -3.27 -4.77
C ARG A 39 12.64 -4.61 -5.23
N GLU A 40 13.18 -5.74 -4.77
CA GLU A 40 12.76 -7.09 -5.18
C GLU A 40 11.90 -7.82 -4.12
N GLY A 41 11.91 -7.35 -2.87
CA GLY A 41 11.02 -7.83 -1.80
C GLY A 41 11.70 -8.49 -0.61
N ASP A 42 13.01 -8.75 -0.68
CA ASP A 42 13.67 -9.64 0.28
C ASP A 42 14.21 -8.94 1.54
N CYS A 43 14.46 -7.63 1.49
CA CYS A 43 15.09 -6.90 2.60
C CYS A 43 14.13 -6.39 3.69
N GLY A 44 12.80 -6.48 3.48
CA GLY A 44 11.79 -5.99 4.42
C GLY A 44 11.68 -4.45 4.57
N ALA A 45 12.55 -3.65 3.95
CA ALA A 45 12.54 -2.18 4.08
C ALA A 45 11.24 -1.50 3.62
N CYS A 46 10.52 -2.18 2.71
CA CYS A 46 9.26 -1.73 2.13
C CYS A 46 8.02 -2.37 2.78
N LEU A 47 8.17 -3.07 3.91
CA LEU A 47 7.07 -3.76 4.57
C LEU A 47 6.02 -2.79 5.08
N LEU A 48 4.77 -3.11 4.77
CA LEU A 48 3.56 -2.41 5.17
C LEU A 48 2.50 -3.43 5.62
N LEU A 49 1.46 -2.94 6.29
CA LEU A 49 0.28 -3.75 6.63
C LEU A 49 -0.91 -3.27 5.80
N SER A 50 -1.49 -4.17 5.01
CA SER A 50 -2.82 -3.97 4.44
C SER A 50 -3.86 -4.49 5.43
N GLY A 51 -4.96 -3.75 5.59
CA GLY A 51 -6.04 -4.10 6.51
C GLY A 51 -7.34 -4.34 5.75
N GLN A 52 -8.03 -5.44 6.05
CA GLN A 52 -9.40 -5.67 5.58
C GLN A 52 -10.32 -5.86 6.78
N ARG A 53 -11.47 -5.18 6.77
CA ARG A 53 -12.53 -5.40 7.75
C ARG A 53 -13.44 -6.54 7.27
N ILE A 54 -13.58 -7.59 8.05
CA ILE A 54 -14.43 -8.75 7.76
C ILE A 54 -15.28 -9.01 9.01
N ASN A 55 -16.61 -8.99 8.86
CA ASN A 55 -17.57 -9.25 9.94
C ASN A 55 -17.29 -8.43 11.22
N GLY A 56 -16.89 -7.17 11.07
CA GLY A 56 -16.60 -6.26 12.19
C GLY A 56 -15.18 -6.35 12.77
N SER A 57 -14.42 -7.37 12.41
CA SER A 57 -13.02 -7.56 12.84
C SER A 57 -12.04 -7.05 11.79
N MET A 58 -10.90 -6.55 12.24
CA MET A 58 -9.80 -6.13 11.36
C MET A 58 -8.80 -7.27 11.18
N TYR A 59 -8.52 -7.60 9.92
CA TYR A 59 -7.49 -8.57 9.53
C TYR A 59 -6.37 -7.83 8.83
N TYR A 60 -5.12 -8.12 9.20
CA TYR A 60 -3.95 -7.49 8.62
C TYR A 60 -3.10 -8.51 7.88
N LEU A 61 -2.61 -8.11 6.70
CA LEU A 61 -1.68 -8.90 5.89
C LEU A 61 -0.43 -8.07 5.58
N PRO A 62 0.77 -8.66 5.68
CA PRO A 62 1.99 -8.00 5.25
C PRO A 62 1.97 -7.81 3.74
N VAL A 63 2.39 -6.63 3.28
CA VAL A 63 2.60 -6.33 1.86
C VAL A 63 3.97 -5.68 1.68
N ILE A 64 4.63 -6.04 0.59
CA ILE A 64 5.98 -5.58 0.22
C ILE A 64 5.99 -5.17 -1.25
N ASN A 65 7.10 -4.60 -1.74
CA ASN A 65 7.22 -4.03 -3.09
C ASN A 65 6.92 -5.02 -4.23
N SER A 66 6.99 -6.33 -4.01
CA SER A 66 6.59 -7.34 -4.99
C SER A 66 5.07 -7.48 -5.16
N HIS A 67 4.27 -6.75 -4.38
CA HIS A 67 2.81 -6.73 -4.48
C HIS A 67 2.34 -5.49 -5.22
N ALA A 68 1.60 -5.68 -6.31
CA ALA A 68 0.96 -4.59 -7.05
C ALA A 68 -0.30 -4.09 -6.32
N VAL A 69 -0.68 -2.83 -6.57
CA VAL A 69 -2.00 -2.34 -6.15
C VAL A 69 -3.05 -2.92 -7.07
N GLU A 70 -3.81 -3.90 -6.57
CA GLU A 70 -4.92 -4.51 -7.29
C GLU A 70 -6.26 -3.87 -6.89
N LYS A 71 -7.07 -3.51 -7.88
CA LYS A 71 -8.48 -3.16 -7.64
C LYS A 71 -9.24 -4.45 -7.33
N LYS A 72 -9.75 -4.57 -6.09
CA LYS A 72 -10.84 -5.51 -5.83
C LYS A 72 -12.07 -5.01 -6.58
N ARG A 73 -12.58 -5.83 -7.51
CA ARG A 73 -13.91 -5.65 -8.11
C ARG A 73 -15.00 -5.86 -7.07
#